data_AF-A0A2E8PUG9-F1
#
_entry.id   AF-A0A2E8PUG9-F1
#
_cell.length_a   1.000
_cell.length_b   1.000
_cell.length_c   1.000
_cell.angle_alpha   90.00
_cell.angle_beta   90.00
_cell.angle_gamma   90.00
#
_symmetry.space_group_name_H-M   'P 1'
#
loop_
_entity.id
_entity.type
_entity.pdbx_description
1 polymer ?
#
loop_
_entity_poly.entity_id
_entity_poly.type
_entity_poly.pdbx_seq_one_letter_code
_entity_poly.pdbx_strand_id
1 'polypeptide(L)'
;MMPGPHFPAGIYPILDLDACQARQINPDDVIVQWKKLGWGPYQLRAKKLKAAEYAGMAEHLHARWIGTESSGSANRWHSRPAIIANDFLEVAWHHSDWFCGIHLGRSDLESLSPREEQMLEQILDSGGIAGCSTHNAAEFRTALEEKRGPGGWSYVALGPVFPTESKTNSVDQNAALGPELVAEIVADPGMSSLLSQRQTACTAVLIGGMNPNGWSQIQGVLQGRIPDELTVVPATIASVLDSTAQWQECLEPL
;
A
#
# COMPACT_ATOMS: atom_id res chain seq x y z
N MET A 1 9.99 14.69 -19.09
CA MET A 1 9.96 14.05 -17.76
C MET A 1 9.08 12.82 -17.89
N MET A 2 9.58 11.64 -17.52
CA MET A 2 8.68 10.47 -17.43
C MET A 2 7.79 10.67 -16.20
N PRO A 3 6.47 10.44 -16.28
CA PRO A 3 5.63 10.44 -15.10
C PRO A 3 6.24 9.46 -14.09
N GLY A 4 6.36 9.89 -12.84
CA GLY A 4 6.89 9.07 -11.75
C GLY A 4 6.16 7.73 -11.64
N PRO A 5 6.64 6.79 -10.80
CA PRO A 5 5.94 5.53 -10.62
C PRO A 5 4.52 5.80 -10.10
N HIS A 6 3.52 5.66 -10.98
CA HIS A 6 2.13 5.57 -10.55
C HIS A 6 2.00 4.32 -9.67
N PHE A 7 1.80 4.56 -8.38
CA PHE A 7 1.29 3.62 -7.40
C PHE A 7 -0.02 3.00 -7.96
N PRO A 8 -0.31 1.71 -7.72
CA PRO A 8 -1.10 0.89 -8.63
C PRO A 8 -2.49 1.46 -8.90
N ALA A 9 -2.93 1.31 -10.16
CA ALA A 9 -4.33 1.36 -10.51
C ALA A 9 -5.00 0.05 -10.07
N GLY A 10 -6.19 0.13 -9.47
CA GLY A 10 -6.96 -1.04 -9.05
C GLY A 10 -6.84 -1.29 -7.55
N ILE A 11 -6.05 -2.28 -7.15
CA ILE A 11 -5.96 -2.76 -5.77
C ILE A 11 -4.52 -2.75 -5.26
N TYR A 12 -4.33 -2.46 -3.96
CA TYR A 12 -3.04 -2.60 -3.28
C TYR A 12 -3.01 -3.86 -2.41
N PRO A 13 -2.48 -4.97 -2.93
CA PRO A 13 -2.45 -6.23 -2.19
C PRO A 13 -1.37 -6.23 -1.10
N ILE A 14 -1.69 -6.83 0.05
CA ILE A 14 -0.80 -7.01 1.20
C ILE A 14 -0.64 -8.51 1.45
N LEU A 15 0.57 -9.01 1.26
CA LEU A 15 0.96 -10.38 1.60
C LEU A 15 1.34 -10.42 3.08
N ASP A 16 0.36 -10.74 3.91
CA ASP A 16 0.56 -10.96 5.33
C ASP A 16 0.85 -12.43 5.61
N LEU A 17 2.10 -12.74 5.98
CA LEU A 17 2.52 -14.12 6.20
C LEU A 17 1.85 -14.76 7.41
N ASP A 18 1.52 -13.98 8.45
CA ASP A 18 0.80 -14.48 9.62
C ASP A 18 -0.63 -14.86 9.23
N ALA A 19 -1.27 -14.04 8.40
CA ALA A 19 -2.60 -14.34 7.86
C ALA A 19 -2.58 -15.57 6.93
N CYS A 20 -1.55 -15.69 6.07
CA CYS A 20 -1.37 -16.87 5.21
C CYS A 20 -1.23 -18.13 6.05
N GLN A 21 -0.38 -18.11 7.07
CA GLN A 21 -0.18 -19.23 7.98
C GLN A 21 -1.47 -19.62 8.70
N ALA A 22 -2.20 -18.65 9.26
CA ALA A 22 -3.46 -18.90 9.97
C ALA A 22 -4.53 -19.54 9.09
N ARG A 23 -4.52 -19.24 7.78
CA ARG A 23 -5.46 -19.76 6.79
C ARG A 23 -4.94 -20.98 6.02
N GLN A 24 -3.72 -21.44 6.32
CA GLN A 24 -3.04 -22.51 5.58
C GLN A 24 -2.92 -22.22 4.07
N ILE A 25 -2.69 -20.95 3.71
CA ILE A 25 -2.48 -20.50 2.34
C ILE A 25 -0.98 -20.40 2.08
N ASN A 26 -0.54 -20.92 0.93
CA ASN A 26 0.84 -20.81 0.49
C ASN A 26 1.11 -19.41 -0.11
N PRO A 27 2.06 -18.62 0.44
CA PRO A 27 2.39 -17.29 -0.08
C PRO A 27 2.79 -17.27 -1.57
N ASP A 28 3.46 -18.32 -2.05
CA ASP A 28 3.90 -18.42 -3.44
C ASP A 28 2.71 -18.45 -4.41
N ASP A 29 1.65 -19.17 -4.05
CA ASP A 29 0.45 -19.30 -4.89
C ASP A 29 -0.31 -17.97 -4.95
N VAL A 30 -0.32 -17.22 -3.84
CA VAL A 30 -0.94 -15.90 -3.75
C VAL A 30 -0.26 -14.91 -4.71
N ILE A 31 1.07 -14.78 -4.65
CA ILE A 31 1.78 -13.81 -5.50
C ILE A 31 1.74 -14.19 -6.98
N VAL A 32 1.73 -15.49 -7.31
CA VAL A 32 1.56 -15.98 -8.68
C VAL A 32 0.19 -15.58 -9.22
N GLN A 33 -0.86 -15.72 -8.41
CA GLN A 33 -2.21 -15.35 -8.82
C GLN A 33 -2.33 -13.83 -9.00
N TRP A 34 -1.81 -13.03 -8.06
CA TRP A 34 -1.77 -11.58 -8.22
C TRP A 34 -1.01 -11.16 -9.48
N LYS A 35 0.12 -11.80 -9.79
CA LYS A 35 0.82 -11.55 -11.05
C LYS A 35 -0.07 -11.84 -12.25
N LYS A 36 -0.76 -12.98 -12.29
CA LYS A 36 -1.67 -13.34 -13.41
C LYS A 36 -2.83 -12.36 -13.57
N LEU A 37 -3.30 -11.79 -12.47
CA LEU A 37 -4.35 -10.75 -12.44
C LEU A 37 -3.80 -9.36 -12.77
N GLY A 38 -2.49 -9.21 -12.88
CA GLY A 38 -1.85 -7.91 -13.08
C GLY A 38 -2.00 -6.99 -11.88
N TRP A 39 -2.03 -7.53 -10.67
CA TRP A 39 -2.00 -6.73 -9.44
C TRP A 39 -0.58 -6.60 -8.94
N GLY A 40 -0.14 -5.38 -8.66
CA GLY A 40 1.22 -5.09 -8.22
C GLY A 40 1.48 -3.58 -8.29
N PRO A 41 2.38 -3.05 -7.47
CA PRO A 41 3.20 -3.75 -6.48
C PRO A 41 2.36 -4.23 -5.29
N TYR A 42 2.94 -5.10 -4.47
CA TYR A 42 2.33 -5.65 -3.26
C TYR A 42 3.20 -5.40 -2.04
N GLN A 43 2.59 -5.29 -0.87
CA GLN A 43 3.31 -5.18 0.40
C GLN A 43 3.67 -6.56 0.95
N LEU A 44 4.89 -6.74 1.46
CA LEU A 44 5.25 -7.91 2.28
C LEU A 44 5.14 -7.54 3.76
N ARG A 45 4.20 -8.15 4.50
CA ARG A 45 4.03 -7.95 5.94
C ARG A 45 4.33 -9.26 6.69
N ALA A 46 5.33 -9.22 7.56
CA ALA A 46 5.78 -10.40 8.29
C ALA A 46 6.34 -10.01 9.67
N LYS A 47 5.45 -9.72 10.61
CA LYS A 47 5.81 -9.15 11.92
C LYS A 47 6.63 -10.09 12.81
N LYS A 48 6.61 -11.39 12.54
CA LYS A 48 7.34 -12.41 13.32
C LYS A 48 8.73 -12.72 12.78
N LEU A 49 9.08 -12.26 11.58
CA LEU A 49 10.39 -12.53 10.98
C LEU A 49 11.42 -11.53 11.49
N LYS A 50 12.68 -11.98 11.62
CA LYS A 50 13.82 -11.09 11.80
C LYS A 50 14.28 -10.53 10.46
N ALA A 51 15.09 -9.47 10.48
CA ALA A 51 15.57 -8.79 9.27
C ALA A 51 16.17 -9.74 8.22
N ALA A 52 17.04 -10.67 8.61
CA ALA A 52 17.66 -11.63 7.68
C ALA A 52 16.64 -12.62 7.08
N GLU A 53 15.67 -13.07 7.87
CA GLU A 53 14.60 -13.98 7.41
C GLU A 53 13.63 -13.24 6.49
N TYR A 54 13.33 -11.97 6.81
CA TYR A 54 12.51 -11.10 5.99
C TYR A 54 13.17 -10.84 4.61
N ALA A 55 14.48 -10.57 4.60
CA ALA A 55 15.25 -10.40 3.37
C ALA A 55 15.24 -11.68 2.52
N GLY A 56 15.51 -12.85 3.12
CA GLY A 56 15.49 -14.13 2.40
C GLY A 56 14.10 -14.49 1.88
N MET A 57 13.04 -14.16 2.61
CA MET A 57 11.67 -14.31 2.13
C MET A 57 11.37 -13.39 0.94
N ALA A 58 11.81 -12.13 0.99
CA ALA A 58 11.64 -11.19 -0.11
C ALA A 58 12.40 -11.62 -1.37
N GLU A 59 13.63 -12.12 -1.23
CA GLU A 59 14.41 -12.70 -2.33
C GLU A 59 13.67 -13.88 -2.97
N HIS A 60 13.19 -14.82 -2.15
CA HIS A 60 12.41 -15.98 -2.61
C HIS A 60 11.16 -15.56 -3.38
N LEU A 61 10.35 -14.67 -2.80
CA LEU A 61 9.13 -14.16 -3.43
C LEU A 61 9.43 -13.37 -4.70
N HIS A 62 10.51 -12.61 -4.74
CA HIS A 62 10.96 -11.89 -5.94
C HIS A 62 11.34 -12.87 -7.06
N ALA A 63 12.13 -13.90 -6.75
CA ALA A 63 12.50 -14.93 -7.71
C ALA A 63 11.26 -15.65 -8.25
N ARG A 64 10.30 -15.98 -7.37
CA ARG A 64 9.03 -16.59 -7.75
C ARG A 64 8.18 -15.67 -8.61
N TRP A 65 8.12 -14.38 -8.27
CA TRP A 65 7.44 -13.35 -9.06
C TRP A 65 8.04 -13.27 -10.46
N ILE A 66 9.35 -13.07 -10.60
CA ILE A 66 10.01 -12.92 -11.90
C ILE A 66 9.90 -14.18 -12.76
N GLY A 67 10.07 -15.37 -12.16
CA GLY A 67 10.00 -16.66 -12.87
C GLY A 67 8.61 -17.07 -13.36
N THR A 68 7.56 -16.35 -12.97
CA THR A 68 6.18 -16.65 -13.38
C THR A 68 5.84 -15.94 -14.70
N GLU A 69 5.39 -16.69 -15.70
CA GLU A 69 4.94 -16.12 -16.98
C GLU A 69 3.77 -15.14 -16.77
N SER A 70 3.84 -13.98 -17.43
CA SER A 70 2.74 -13.00 -17.43
C SER A 70 1.71 -13.36 -18.50
N SER A 71 0.44 -13.16 -18.20
CA SER A 71 -0.71 -13.39 -19.10
C SER A 71 -0.84 -12.35 -20.23
N GLY A 72 0.25 -11.69 -20.62
CA GLY A 72 0.24 -10.65 -21.67
C GLY A 72 -0.29 -9.28 -21.23
N SER A 73 -0.56 -9.07 -19.93
CA SER A 73 -0.93 -7.76 -19.40
C SER A 73 0.26 -6.79 -19.44
N ALA A 74 0.00 -5.54 -19.82
CA ALA A 74 0.99 -4.45 -19.89
C ALA A 74 1.36 -3.88 -18.49
N ASN A 75 1.16 -4.62 -17.40
CA ASN A 75 1.51 -4.14 -16.08
C ASN A 75 3.06 -4.05 -15.93
N ARG A 76 3.56 -2.83 -15.68
CA ARG A 76 4.98 -2.51 -15.47
C ARG A 76 5.69 -3.32 -14.37
N TRP A 77 4.93 -3.93 -13.46
CA TRP A 77 5.45 -4.73 -12.36
C TRP A 77 5.82 -6.17 -12.77
N HIS A 78 5.42 -6.64 -13.95
CA HIS A 78 5.71 -8.02 -14.38
C HIS A 78 7.19 -8.37 -14.52
N SER A 79 8.02 -7.38 -14.85
CA SER A 79 9.46 -7.54 -15.12
C SER A 79 10.34 -6.76 -14.15
N ARG A 80 9.78 -6.36 -13.00
CA ARG A 80 10.44 -5.50 -12.02
C ARG A 80 10.18 -6.00 -10.61
N PRO A 81 11.00 -5.55 -9.64
CA PRO A 81 10.67 -5.69 -8.22
C PRO A 81 9.28 -5.13 -7.96
N ALA A 82 8.43 -5.91 -7.32
CA ALA A 82 7.04 -5.55 -7.03
C ALA A 82 6.77 -5.53 -5.51
N ILE A 83 7.81 -5.63 -4.68
CA ILE A 83 7.67 -5.77 -3.23
C ILE A 83 7.86 -4.41 -2.56
N ILE A 84 6.88 -4.00 -1.77
CA ILE A 84 6.99 -2.90 -0.82
C ILE A 84 7.24 -3.53 0.55
N ALA A 85 8.36 -3.17 1.17
CA ALA A 85 8.66 -3.63 2.53
C ALA A 85 7.69 -3.00 3.54
N ASN A 86 7.39 -3.67 4.64
CA ASN A 86 6.61 -3.12 5.75
C ASN A 86 7.50 -3.05 6.99
N ASP A 87 7.71 -1.85 7.53
CA ASP A 87 8.51 -1.53 8.75
C ASP A 87 10.04 -1.77 8.61
N PHE A 88 10.49 -2.67 7.73
CA PHE A 88 11.91 -3.03 7.55
C PHE A 88 12.69 -2.05 6.64
N LEU A 89 12.84 -0.79 7.05
CA LEU A 89 13.49 0.26 6.24
C LEU A 89 14.93 -0.08 5.80
N GLU A 90 15.81 -0.45 6.74
CA GLU A 90 17.22 -0.75 6.41
C GLU A 90 17.33 -1.95 5.46
N VAL A 91 16.46 -2.97 5.60
CA VAL A 91 16.40 -4.11 4.68
C VAL A 91 15.96 -3.66 3.28
N ALA A 92 14.90 -2.85 3.19
CA ALA A 92 14.42 -2.33 1.92
C ALA A 92 15.51 -1.52 1.19
N TRP A 93 16.26 -0.71 1.93
CA TRP A 93 17.35 0.09 1.42
C TRP A 93 18.53 -0.76 0.90
N HIS A 94 18.98 -1.74 1.68
CA HIS A 94 20.08 -2.63 1.28
C HIS A 94 19.74 -3.59 0.14
N HIS A 95 18.46 -3.91 -0.04
CA HIS A 95 17.99 -4.92 -1.00
C HIS A 95 17.04 -4.31 -2.05
N SER A 96 17.39 -3.14 -2.59
CA SER A 96 16.61 -2.44 -3.63
C SER A 96 16.44 -3.22 -4.94
N ASP A 97 17.22 -4.29 -5.15
CA ASP A 97 17.01 -5.24 -6.26
C ASP A 97 15.73 -6.08 -6.10
N TRP A 98 15.19 -6.20 -4.88
CA TRP A 98 13.98 -6.98 -4.58
C TRP A 98 12.81 -6.11 -4.14
N PHE A 99 13.12 -4.98 -3.51
CA PHE A 99 12.13 -4.02 -3.05
C PHE A 99 12.00 -2.82 -3.98
N CYS A 100 10.77 -2.49 -4.35
CA CYS A 100 10.46 -1.25 -5.06
C CYS A 100 10.03 -0.12 -4.11
N GLY A 101 9.94 -0.38 -2.81
CA GLY A 101 9.48 0.62 -1.86
C GLY A 101 9.41 0.18 -0.40
N ILE A 102 8.93 1.11 0.44
CA ILE A 102 8.75 0.94 1.89
C ILE A 102 7.37 1.49 2.33
N HIS A 103 6.77 0.81 3.30
CA HIS A 103 5.64 1.27 4.08
C HIS A 103 6.04 1.39 5.54
N LEU A 104 5.71 2.51 6.17
CA LEU A 104 6.01 2.75 7.58
C LEU A 104 4.74 3.09 8.38
N GLY A 105 4.65 2.54 9.58
CA GLY A 105 3.72 3.00 10.59
C GLY A 105 4.13 4.35 11.19
N ARG A 106 3.22 4.96 11.94
CA ARG A 106 3.50 6.25 12.60
C ARG A 106 4.58 6.11 13.68
N SER A 107 4.53 5.04 14.47
CA SER A 107 5.54 4.72 15.48
C SER A 107 6.94 4.54 14.87
N ASP A 108 7.01 3.97 13.68
CA ASP A 108 8.29 3.76 12.98
C ASP A 108 8.86 5.12 12.55
N LEU A 109 8.02 5.99 12.01
CA LEU A 109 8.40 7.35 11.63
C LEU A 109 8.90 8.20 12.80
N GLU A 110 8.25 8.09 13.96
CA GLU A 110 8.62 8.85 15.17
C GLU A 110 9.89 8.32 15.84
N SER A 111 10.31 7.09 15.50
CA SER A 111 11.49 6.44 16.08
C SER A 111 12.69 6.37 15.14
N LEU A 112 12.59 6.91 13.92
CA LEU A 112 13.72 6.95 12.99
C LEU A 112 14.90 7.71 13.60
N SER A 113 16.07 7.07 13.57
CA SER A 113 17.34 7.75 13.80
C SER A 113 17.70 8.65 12.61
N PRO A 114 18.62 9.63 12.78
CA PRO A 114 19.08 10.46 11.67
C PRO A 114 19.64 9.67 10.48
N ARG A 115 20.23 8.48 10.75
CA ARG A 115 20.71 7.58 9.70
C ARG A 115 19.56 6.97 8.92
N GLU A 116 18.49 6.56 9.59
CA GLU A 116 17.30 5.99 8.97
C GLU A 116 16.50 7.04 8.20
N GLU A 117 16.42 8.27 8.70
CA GLU A 117 15.86 9.40 7.94
C GLU A 117 16.58 9.58 6.60
N GLN A 118 17.92 9.55 6.61
CA GLN A 118 18.72 9.64 5.39
C GLN A 118 18.48 8.44 4.44
N MET A 119 18.29 7.23 4.96
CA MET A 119 17.94 6.06 4.14
C MET A 119 16.57 6.24 3.46
N LEU A 120 15.57 6.74 4.20
CA LEU A 120 14.24 7.02 3.67
C LEU A 120 14.31 8.11 2.58
N GLU A 121 15.07 9.18 2.80
CA GLU A 121 15.31 10.22 1.80
C GLU A 121 15.92 9.65 0.52
N GLN A 122 16.91 8.75 0.62
CA GLN A 122 17.52 8.11 -0.55
C GLN A 122 16.54 7.21 -1.32
N ILE A 123 15.64 6.51 -0.63
CA ILE A 123 14.56 5.74 -1.29
C ILE A 123 13.65 6.70 -2.08
N LEU A 124 13.26 7.83 -1.48
CA LEU A 124 12.39 8.82 -2.13
C LEU A 124 13.08 9.49 -3.32
N ASP A 125 14.34 9.91 -3.17
CA ASP A 125 15.11 10.60 -4.20
C ASP A 125 15.43 9.72 -5.41
N SER A 126 15.60 8.41 -5.18
CA SER A 126 15.77 7.42 -6.26
C SER A 126 14.47 7.08 -6.99
N GLY A 127 13.33 7.66 -6.57
CA GLY A 127 12.02 7.38 -7.13
C GLY A 127 11.42 6.06 -6.64
N GLY A 128 11.88 5.54 -5.50
CA GLY A 128 11.25 4.41 -4.82
C GLY A 128 9.86 4.77 -4.31
N ILE A 129 9.01 3.75 -4.14
CA ILE A 129 7.67 3.94 -3.58
C ILE A 129 7.78 4.06 -2.07
N ALA A 130 7.20 5.09 -1.49
CA ALA A 130 7.10 5.22 -0.04
C ALA A 130 5.66 5.53 0.37
N GLY A 131 5.18 4.90 1.44
CA GLY A 131 3.93 5.32 2.05
C GLY A 131 3.89 5.16 3.55
N CYS A 132 2.95 5.86 4.18
CA CYS A 132 2.77 5.85 5.63
C CYS A 132 1.34 5.50 6.04
N SER A 133 1.18 4.94 7.24
CA SER A 133 -0.15 4.69 7.84
C SER A 133 -0.67 5.91 8.61
N THR A 134 -1.98 6.13 8.52
CA THR A 134 -2.75 7.19 9.20
C THR A 134 -4.12 6.65 9.63
N HIS A 135 -4.70 7.25 10.67
CA HIS A 135 -5.89 6.72 11.33
C HIS A 135 -7.00 7.76 11.57
N ASN A 136 -6.78 9.01 11.18
CA ASN A 136 -7.75 10.09 11.28
C ASN A 136 -7.45 11.21 10.29
N ALA A 137 -8.37 12.18 10.19
CA ALA A 137 -8.26 13.32 9.28
C ALA A 137 -6.97 14.13 9.49
N ALA A 138 -6.56 14.35 10.74
CA ALA A 138 -5.42 15.19 11.08
C ALA A 138 -4.10 14.52 10.65
N GLU A 139 -3.95 13.23 10.93
CA GLU A 139 -2.80 12.43 10.47
C GLU A 139 -2.74 12.36 8.95
N PHE A 140 -3.87 12.11 8.28
CA PHE A 140 -3.95 12.02 6.83
C PHE A 140 -3.54 13.34 6.16
N ARG A 141 -4.06 14.49 6.64
CA ARG A 141 -3.65 15.83 6.18
C ARG A 141 -2.16 16.08 6.45
N THR A 142 -1.69 15.81 7.67
CA THR A 142 -0.28 16.01 8.04
C THR A 142 0.65 15.23 7.13
N ALA A 143 0.34 13.97 6.84
CA ALA A 143 1.12 13.16 5.91
C ALA A 143 1.16 13.75 4.49
N LEU A 144 0.06 14.33 3.98
CA LEU A 144 0.08 15.00 2.68
C LEU A 144 0.86 16.31 2.68
N GLU A 145 0.94 17.01 3.82
CA GLU A 145 1.71 18.24 4.01
C GLU A 145 3.21 17.98 4.20
N GLU A 146 3.58 16.83 4.77
CA GLU A 146 4.97 16.43 4.98
C GLU A 146 5.74 16.39 3.65
N LYS A 147 6.69 17.32 3.50
CA LYS A 147 7.64 17.34 2.39
C LYS A 147 8.80 16.40 2.69
N ARG A 148 8.65 15.14 2.34
CA ARG A 148 9.74 14.15 2.37
C ARG A 148 10.29 13.94 0.96
N GLY A 149 11.55 14.29 0.73
CA GLY A 149 12.13 14.32 -0.61
C GLY A 149 11.44 15.31 -1.56
N PRO A 150 11.75 15.28 -2.87
CA PRO A 150 11.19 16.21 -3.86
C PRO A 150 9.69 16.02 -4.14
N GLY A 151 9.15 14.83 -3.85
CA GLY A 151 7.76 14.46 -4.16
C GLY A 151 6.82 14.22 -2.97
N GLY A 152 7.36 14.06 -1.75
CA GLY A 152 6.59 13.57 -0.59
C GLY A 152 6.26 12.08 -0.70
N TRP A 153 5.34 11.60 0.15
CA TRP A 153 4.83 10.23 0.11
C TRP A 153 4.21 9.86 -1.24
N SER A 154 4.51 8.67 -1.77
CA SER A 154 3.84 8.13 -2.97
C SER A 154 2.39 7.75 -2.69
N TYR A 155 2.12 7.30 -1.46
CA TYR A 155 0.77 7.04 -0.99
C TYR A 155 0.64 7.25 0.52
N VAL A 156 -0.58 7.51 0.98
CA VAL A 156 -0.94 7.59 2.40
C VAL A 156 -2.05 6.60 2.66
N ALA A 157 -1.83 5.66 3.59
CA ALA A 157 -2.82 4.67 3.97
C ALA A 157 -3.71 5.21 5.09
N LEU A 158 -5.03 5.16 4.89
CA LEU A 158 -6.06 5.57 5.84
C LEU A 158 -6.84 4.34 6.32
N GLY A 159 -6.86 4.10 7.63
CA GLY A 159 -7.66 3.02 8.20
C GLY A 159 -7.56 2.89 9.72
N PRO A 160 -8.23 1.87 10.31
CA PRO A 160 -9.06 0.90 9.63
C PRO A 160 -10.37 1.52 9.11
N VAL A 161 -10.74 1.22 7.86
CA VAL A 161 -12.03 1.68 7.29
C VAL A 161 -13.19 0.89 7.88
N PHE A 162 -13.07 -0.44 7.88
CA PHE A 162 -14.03 -1.36 8.46
C PHE A 162 -13.40 -2.13 9.64
N PRO A 163 -14.22 -2.71 10.53
CA PRO A 163 -13.73 -3.56 11.61
C PRO A 163 -12.81 -4.67 11.09
N THR A 164 -11.71 -4.92 11.79
CA THR A 164 -10.74 -5.96 11.40
C THR A 164 -10.11 -6.62 12.62
N GLU A 165 -9.97 -7.94 12.52
CA GLU A 165 -9.27 -8.75 13.53
C GLU A 165 -7.77 -8.86 13.25
N SER A 166 -7.28 -8.30 12.14
CA SER A 166 -5.86 -8.42 11.73
C SER A 166 -4.85 -7.75 12.68
N LYS A 167 -5.34 -6.95 13.64
CA LYS A 167 -4.55 -6.33 14.71
C LYS A 167 -5.07 -6.80 16.09
N THR A 168 -4.92 -8.09 16.39
CA THR A 168 -5.50 -8.70 17.60
C THR A 168 -4.89 -8.26 18.93
N ASN A 169 -3.71 -7.63 18.98
CA ASN A 169 -2.98 -7.40 20.25
C ASN A 169 -2.21 -6.07 20.36
N SER A 170 -2.53 -5.04 19.57
CA SER A 170 -1.90 -3.72 19.72
C SER A 170 -2.74 -2.81 20.60
N VAL A 171 -2.08 -2.00 21.43
CA VAL A 171 -2.68 -0.83 22.12
C VAL A 171 -3.29 0.15 21.09
N ASP A 172 -2.90 0.02 19.82
CA ASP A 172 -3.29 0.82 18.66
C ASP A 172 -4.52 0.28 17.89
N GLN A 173 -5.47 -0.38 18.58
CA GLN A 173 -6.76 -0.69 17.95
C GLN A 173 -7.57 0.60 17.75
N ASN A 174 -7.37 1.22 16.59
CA ASN A 174 -8.18 2.35 16.16
C ASN A 174 -9.60 1.89 15.78
N ALA A 175 -10.60 2.70 16.13
CA ALA A 175 -11.97 2.46 15.72
C ALA A 175 -12.08 2.48 14.19
N ALA A 176 -12.99 1.64 13.66
CA ALA A 176 -13.30 1.69 12.24
C ALA A 176 -13.90 3.05 11.88
N LEU A 177 -13.37 3.69 10.84
CA LEU A 177 -13.81 5.01 10.40
C LEU A 177 -15.21 4.99 9.78
N GLY A 178 -15.52 3.92 9.04
CA GLY A 178 -16.72 3.81 8.23
C GLY A 178 -16.64 4.59 6.90
N PRO A 179 -17.53 4.30 5.94
CA PRO A 179 -17.48 4.89 4.61
C PRO A 179 -17.62 6.41 4.57
N GLU A 180 -18.53 6.96 5.38
CA GLU A 180 -18.88 8.37 5.38
C GLU A 180 -17.72 9.23 5.86
N LEU A 181 -17.10 8.85 6.97
CA LEU A 181 -15.95 9.58 7.52
C LEU A 181 -14.73 9.47 6.59
N VAL A 182 -14.49 8.30 5.98
CA VAL A 182 -13.43 8.17 4.97
C VAL A 182 -13.69 9.13 3.81
N ALA A 183 -14.92 9.20 3.31
CA ALA A 183 -15.29 10.10 2.23
C ALA A 183 -15.10 11.57 2.62
N GLU A 184 -15.46 11.96 3.84
CA GLU A 184 -15.18 13.30 4.36
C GLU A 184 -13.68 13.63 4.41
N ILE A 185 -12.85 12.67 4.82
CA ILE A 185 -11.39 12.86 4.93
C ILE A 185 -10.76 13.02 3.55
N VAL A 186 -11.05 12.12 2.60
CA VAL A 186 -10.38 12.12 1.28
C VAL A 186 -10.96 13.15 0.32
N ALA A 187 -12.20 13.62 0.56
CA ALA A 187 -12.84 14.69 -0.21
C ALA A 187 -12.72 16.07 0.47
N ASP A 188 -11.87 16.22 1.49
CA ASP A 188 -11.65 17.52 2.16
C ASP A 188 -11.18 18.55 1.11
N PRO A 189 -11.93 19.64 0.87
CA PRO A 189 -11.58 20.64 -0.15
C PRO A 189 -10.22 21.30 0.06
N GLY A 190 -9.72 21.32 1.30
CA GLY A 190 -8.38 21.79 1.61
C GLY A 190 -7.27 20.90 1.04
N MET A 191 -7.58 19.68 0.59
CA MET A 191 -6.62 18.78 -0.04
C MET A 191 -6.27 19.16 -1.47
N SER A 192 -7.21 19.69 -2.27
CA SER A 192 -6.93 20.05 -3.67
C SER A 192 -5.80 21.06 -3.80
N SER A 193 -5.76 22.05 -2.92
CA SER A 193 -4.67 23.04 -2.87
C SER A 193 -3.33 22.40 -2.49
N LEU A 194 -3.33 21.43 -1.58
CA LEU A 194 -2.12 20.70 -1.18
C LEU A 194 -1.61 19.80 -2.30
N LEU A 195 -2.49 19.02 -2.91
CA LEU A 195 -2.14 18.04 -3.94
C LEU A 195 -1.66 18.72 -5.23
N SER A 196 -2.28 19.83 -5.64
CA SER A 196 -1.87 20.60 -6.82
C SER A 196 -0.47 21.23 -6.71
N GLN A 197 0.06 21.38 -5.49
CA GLN A 197 1.43 21.87 -5.25
C GLN A 197 2.49 20.76 -5.30
N ARG A 198 2.09 19.49 -5.36
CA ARG A 198 3.02 18.36 -5.35
C ARG A 198 3.59 18.12 -6.73
N GLN A 199 4.88 17.78 -6.78
CA GLN A 199 5.55 17.38 -8.02
C GLN A 199 5.16 15.97 -8.46
N THR A 200 4.70 15.15 -7.53
CA THR A 200 4.29 13.77 -7.77
C THR A 200 2.87 13.54 -7.25
N ALA A 201 2.08 12.82 -8.04
CA ALA A 201 0.77 12.34 -7.62
C ALA A 201 0.88 11.51 -6.33
N CYS A 202 -0.15 11.62 -5.49
CA CYS A 202 -0.28 10.83 -4.28
C CYS A 202 -1.52 9.94 -4.40
N THR A 203 -1.45 8.73 -3.84
CA THR A 203 -2.61 7.84 -3.74
C THR A 203 -3.09 7.75 -2.29
N ALA A 204 -4.40 7.86 -2.08
CA ALA A 204 -5.03 7.46 -0.83
C ALA A 204 -5.28 5.95 -0.85
N VAL A 205 -4.67 5.23 0.08
CA VAL A 205 -4.87 3.78 0.24
C VAL A 205 -5.85 3.54 1.37
N LEU A 206 -6.98 2.91 1.08
CA LEU A 206 -7.99 2.60 2.09
C LEU A 206 -7.79 1.18 2.62
N ILE A 207 -7.50 1.05 3.91
CA ILE A 207 -7.10 -0.23 4.52
C ILE A 207 -7.96 -0.58 5.75
N GLY A 208 -8.09 -1.88 6.04
CA GLY A 208 -8.74 -2.39 7.26
C GLY A 208 -10.16 -2.88 7.01
N GLY A 209 -10.36 -4.20 7.14
CA GLY A 209 -11.64 -4.88 6.90
C GLY A 209 -12.17 -4.79 5.46
N MET A 210 -11.34 -4.27 4.54
CA MET A 210 -11.70 -3.99 3.16
C MET A 210 -11.98 -5.28 2.36
N ASN A 211 -13.11 -5.28 1.67
CA ASN A 211 -13.62 -6.37 0.82
C ASN A 211 -14.44 -5.74 -0.34
N PRO A 212 -14.86 -6.51 -1.36
CA PRO A 212 -15.58 -5.96 -2.52
C PRO A 212 -16.85 -5.17 -2.15
N ASN A 213 -17.67 -5.68 -1.22
CA ASN A 213 -18.89 -4.98 -0.79
C ASN A 213 -18.55 -3.67 -0.07
N GLY A 214 -17.54 -3.67 0.79
CA GLY A 214 -17.05 -2.48 1.47
C GLY A 214 -16.50 -1.44 0.49
N TRP A 215 -15.77 -1.89 -0.54
CA TRP A 215 -15.27 -1.01 -1.60
C TRP A 215 -16.41 -0.39 -2.41
N SER A 216 -17.44 -1.17 -2.79
CA SER A 216 -18.63 -0.65 -3.47
C SER A 216 -19.37 0.40 -2.64
N GLN A 217 -19.47 0.21 -1.32
CA GLN A 217 -20.04 1.22 -0.42
C GLN A 217 -19.24 2.52 -0.44
N ILE A 218 -17.90 2.41 -0.36
CA ILE A 218 -16.99 3.55 -0.43
C ILE A 218 -17.12 4.28 -1.78
N GLN A 219 -17.15 3.55 -2.90
CA GLN A 219 -17.35 4.12 -4.23
C GLN A 219 -18.65 4.92 -4.31
N GLY A 220 -19.75 4.37 -3.77
CA GLY A 220 -21.04 5.06 -3.73
C GLY A 220 -21.01 6.38 -2.97
N VAL A 221 -20.28 6.46 -1.84
CA VAL A 221 -20.18 7.70 -1.06
C VAL A 221 -19.13 8.68 -1.58
N LEU A 222 -18.18 8.23 -2.41
CA LEU A 222 -17.11 9.05 -3.02
C LEU A 222 -17.49 9.62 -4.39
N GLN A 223 -18.55 9.11 -5.03
CA GLN A 223 -18.93 9.50 -6.39
C GLN A 223 -19.08 11.03 -6.52
N GLY A 224 -18.25 11.63 -7.39
CA GLY A 224 -18.24 13.07 -7.65
C GLY A 224 -17.63 13.95 -6.54
N ARG A 225 -16.93 13.36 -5.56
CA ARG A 225 -16.35 14.09 -4.41
C ARG A 225 -14.82 14.08 -4.36
N ILE A 226 -14.16 13.16 -5.06
CA ILE A 226 -12.70 13.01 -5.02
C ILE A 226 -12.06 14.11 -5.88
N PRO A 227 -11.04 14.84 -5.38
CA PRO A 227 -10.22 15.74 -6.20
C PRO A 227 -9.56 14.99 -7.37
N ASP A 228 -9.49 15.61 -8.56
CA ASP A 228 -8.88 15.01 -9.75
C ASP A 228 -7.41 14.60 -9.53
N GLU A 229 -6.72 15.25 -8.58
CA GLU A 229 -5.32 14.98 -8.24
C GLU A 229 -5.13 13.79 -7.28
N LEU A 230 -6.21 13.24 -6.71
CA LEU A 230 -6.15 12.14 -5.75
C LEU A 230 -6.69 10.84 -6.34
N THR A 231 -5.82 9.84 -6.46
CA THR A 231 -6.29 8.47 -6.71
C THR A 231 -6.65 7.80 -5.39
N VAL A 232 -7.78 7.09 -5.33
CA VAL A 232 -8.19 6.29 -4.16
C VAL A 232 -8.15 4.81 -4.52
N VAL A 233 -7.48 4.00 -3.70
CA VAL A 233 -7.24 2.57 -3.96
C VAL A 233 -7.56 1.75 -2.71
N PRO A 234 -8.34 0.66 -2.82
CA PRO A 234 -8.51 -0.29 -1.72
C PRO A 234 -7.24 -1.11 -1.50
N ALA A 235 -6.89 -1.33 -0.23
CA ALA A 235 -5.88 -2.30 0.19
C ALA A 235 -6.53 -3.54 0.82
N THR A 236 -6.04 -4.72 0.46
CA THR A 236 -6.57 -6.00 0.96
C THR A 236 -5.47 -6.94 1.40
N ILE A 237 -5.73 -7.73 2.45
CA ILE A 237 -4.77 -8.67 3.04
C ILE A 237 -5.05 -10.09 2.53
N ALA A 238 -4.10 -10.67 1.79
CA ALA A 238 -3.89 -12.09 1.43
C ALA A 238 -5.09 -12.93 0.91
N SER A 239 -6.35 -12.52 1.09
CA SER A 239 -7.55 -13.35 0.96
C SER A 239 -8.32 -13.13 -0.33
N VAL A 240 -7.65 -12.58 -1.32
CA VAL A 240 -8.30 -12.16 -2.55
C VAL A 240 -8.58 -13.34 -3.48
N LEU A 241 -7.98 -14.51 -3.23
CA LEU A 241 -8.21 -15.70 -4.03
C LEU A 241 -9.70 -16.08 -4.05
N ASP A 242 -10.38 -16.00 -2.91
CA ASP A 242 -11.79 -16.40 -2.79
C ASP A 242 -12.77 -15.37 -3.37
N SER A 243 -12.32 -14.13 -3.60
CA SER A 243 -13.17 -13.01 -4.03
C SER A 243 -12.65 -12.32 -5.30
N THR A 244 -11.78 -12.98 -6.06
CA THR A 244 -11.11 -12.37 -7.24
C THR A 244 -12.13 -11.84 -8.24
N ALA A 245 -13.17 -12.62 -8.59
CA ALA A 245 -14.20 -12.21 -9.53
C ALA A 245 -14.96 -10.97 -9.04
N GLN A 246 -15.34 -10.94 -7.75
CA GLN A 246 -16.02 -9.80 -7.13
C GLN A 246 -15.14 -8.55 -7.13
N TRP A 247 -13.83 -8.71 -6.87
CA TRP A 247 -12.90 -7.58 -6.99
C TRP A 247 -12.79 -7.07 -8.42
N GLN A 248 -12.76 -7.94 -9.42
CA GLN A 248 -12.73 -7.51 -10.82
C GLN A 248 -14.00 -6.73 -11.20
N GLU A 249 -15.17 -7.16 -10.73
CA GLU A 249 -16.44 -6.44 -10.94
C GLU A 249 -16.47 -5.07 -10.26
N CYS A 250 -15.93 -4.93 -9.05
CA CYS A 250 -15.98 -3.66 -8.30
C CYS A 250 -14.83 -2.68 -8.63
N LEU A 251 -13.77 -3.15 -9.30
CA LEU A 251 -12.62 -2.31 -9.68
C LEU A 251 -12.79 -1.62 -11.04
N GLU A 252 -13.96 -1.73 -11.68
CA GLU A 252 -14.25 -0.89 -12.84
C GLU A 252 -14.15 0.61 -12.47
N PRO A 253 -13.62 1.47 -13.35
CA PRO A 253 -13.31 2.86 -13.01
C PRO A 253 -14.55 3.64 -12.53
N LEU A 254 -14.35 4.45 -11.47
CA LEU A 254 -15.26 5.54 -11.09
C LEU A 254 -15.25 6.66 -12.15
#